data_AF-A0A0B4F322-F1
#
_entry.id   AF-A0A0B4F322-F1
#
_cell.length_a   1.000
_cell.length_b   1.000
_cell.length_c   1.000
_cell.angle_alpha   90.00
_cell.angle_beta   90.00
_cell.angle_gamma   90.00
#
_symmetry.space_group_name_H-M   'P 1'
#
loop_
_entity.id
_entity.type
_entity.pdbx_description
1 polymer ?
#
loop_
_entity_poly.entity_id
_entity_poly.type
_entity_poly.pdbx_seq_one_letter_code
_entity_poly.pdbx_strand_id
1 'polypeptide(L)'
;MPGVPSSRSCEACRRAKKKCDQGRPSCGRCIRLKIHCVGSGHQRYKFHDVSTAFAIVNSQVSRRPAASSKAGLGPITTVPSSKVTITASALGSVLEVTDPRYDVFAFGLFMRELPRRLGHSVALDASTAAFVSALRDLRTRQPTPDTIRKYVGALSAVQKSLGDESTAYSAETLCAVFLVMAAQPWLSMKGDRHPSHGLGMSHLLKMLVDRQPHDDFLRTLMASVTVVVILENIFNPAIALEPWIHKVRPLTSREEEAAALKLGLNLRSLDMGWLSKLPELIRNPVENSATIRVYYEMIQTDYPGIKRFGDSVIEARCVGPPTSLPLRVVRAQTQFHAAQCVILSIAIALNAFVGKHFGPGDLAAAERHAFCADAIQLAERARHRRPLAAAHIPLCLIAAWLSSRDAAQQAQLELLMDEYERNYHLIETVRGATQGEGRGKEGAIRTFACFPMQTPGGQNGPAGPRAGPEAYCADYCTIL
;
A
#
# COMPACT_ATOMS: atom_id res chain seq x y z
N MET A 1 30.59 11.09 32.79
CA MET A 1 29.56 10.37 33.57
C MET A 1 30.05 10.20 35.01
N PRO A 2 29.56 11.01 35.96
CA PRO A 2 29.74 10.75 37.39
C PRO A 2 28.72 9.69 37.84
N GLY A 3 29.16 8.65 38.56
CA GLY A 3 28.23 7.75 39.30
C GLY A 3 28.19 6.27 38.92
N VAL A 4 29.05 5.76 38.03
CA VAL A 4 29.15 4.29 37.83
C VAL A 4 30.04 3.71 38.94
N PRO A 5 29.56 2.81 39.82
CA PRO A 5 30.39 2.21 40.86
C PRO A 5 31.46 1.31 40.24
N SER A 6 32.70 1.78 40.20
CA SER A 6 33.85 1.06 39.61
C SER A 6 34.48 0.07 40.60
N SER A 7 33.69 -0.87 41.13
CA SER A 7 34.24 -1.84 42.08
C SER A 7 35.20 -2.82 41.38
N ARG A 8 36.44 -2.90 41.85
CA ARG A 8 37.47 -3.87 41.40
C ARG A 8 37.57 -5.11 42.30
N SER A 9 36.55 -5.33 43.14
CA SER A 9 36.51 -6.48 44.06
C SER A 9 36.17 -7.77 43.32
N CYS A 10 36.79 -8.89 43.73
CA CYS A 10 36.43 -10.21 43.20
C CYS A 10 35.00 -10.61 43.59
N GLU A 11 34.43 -11.59 42.89
CA GLU A 11 33.03 -11.99 43.11
C GLU A 11 32.76 -12.51 44.51
N ALA A 12 33.67 -13.33 45.05
CA ALA A 12 33.52 -13.94 46.36
C ALA A 12 33.51 -12.88 47.48
N CYS A 13 34.41 -11.90 47.43
CA CYS A 13 34.43 -10.81 48.42
C CYS A 13 33.21 -9.90 48.31
N ARG A 14 32.73 -9.63 47.08
CA ARG A 14 31.53 -8.82 46.86
C ARG A 14 30.26 -9.52 47.34
N ARG A 15 30.06 -10.82 47.04
CA ARG A 15 28.92 -11.60 47.55
C ARG A 15 28.91 -11.63 49.08
N ALA A 16 30.07 -11.76 49.69
CA ALA A 16 30.22 -11.71 51.15
C ALA A 16 30.18 -10.29 51.74
N LYS A 17 30.04 -9.23 50.92
CA LYS A 17 30.11 -7.82 51.32
C LYS A 17 31.34 -7.48 52.19
N LYS A 18 32.51 -8.07 51.88
CA LYS A 18 33.78 -7.77 52.57
C LYS A 18 34.79 -7.13 51.61
N LYS A 19 35.71 -6.35 52.17
CA LYS A 19 36.76 -5.65 51.41
C LYS A 19 37.66 -6.66 50.68
N CYS A 20 37.93 -6.37 49.40
CA CYS A 20 38.87 -7.11 48.56
C CYS A 20 40.16 -6.29 48.45
N ASP A 21 41.30 -6.91 48.67
CA ASP A 21 42.66 -6.34 48.53
C ASP A 21 43.13 -6.31 47.06
N GLN A 22 42.34 -6.86 46.14
CA GLN A 22 42.52 -6.76 44.68
C GLN A 22 43.81 -7.43 44.14
N GLY A 23 44.47 -8.24 44.95
CA GLY A 23 45.63 -9.05 44.53
C GLY A 23 45.31 -9.92 43.32
N ARG A 24 46.26 -10.02 42.39
CA ARG A 24 46.17 -10.88 41.20
C ARG A 24 47.18 -12.03 41.31
N PRO A 25 46.85 -13.26 40.89
CA PRO A 25 45.59 -13.67 40.25
C PRO A 25 44.43 -13.88 41.24
N SER A 26 44.70 -13.99 42.55
CA SER A 26 43.71 -14.16 43.62
C SER A 26 43.95 -13.19 44.76
N CYS A 27 42.87 -12.70 45.37
CA CYS A 27 42.93 -11.76 46.49
C CYS A 27 43.29 -12.50 47.81
N GLY A 28 43.99 -11.86 48.75
CA GLY A 28 44.56 -12.50 49.94
C GLY A 28 43.50 -13.14 50.84
N ARG A 29 42.29 -12.58 50.90
CA ARG A 29 41.16 -13.20 51.59
C ARG A 29 40.72 -14.51 50.94
N CYS A 30 40.71 -14.56 49.61
CA CYS A 30 40.33 -15.76 48.88
C CYS A 30 41.39 -16.87 49.02
N ILE A 31 42.67 -16.50 49.03
CA ILE A 31 43.78 -17.43 49.29
C ILE A 31 43.66 -18.03 50.69
N ARG A 32 43.52 -17.19 51.73
CA ARG A 32 43.42 -17.65 53.12
C ARG A 32 42.21 -18.56 53.36
N LEU A 33 41.08 -18.25 52.73
CA LEU A 33 39.84 -19.01 52.88
C LEU A 33 39.72 -20.18 51.87
N LYS A 34 40.73 -20.39 51.02
CA LYS A 34 40.74 -21.42 49.96
C LYS A 34 39.47 -21.38 49.09
N ILE A 35 38.99 -20.18 48.74
CA ILE A 35 37.82 -19.97 47.89
C ILE A 35 38.24 -19.49 46.50
N HIS A 36 37.50 -19.93 45.47
CA HIS A 36 37.80 -19.56 44.09
C HIS A 36 37.61 -18.05 43.85
N CYS A 37 38.66 -17.39 43.36
CA CYS A 37 38.72 -15.94 43.21
C CYS A 37 38.51 -15.52 41.75
N VAL A 38 37.32 -15.03 41.41
CA VAL A 38 37.00 -14.59 40.05
C VAL A 38 37.05 -13.07 39.92
N GLY A 39 37.91 -12.58 39.03
CA GLY A 39 37.98 -11.17 38.63
C GLY A 39 38.51 -10.22 39.71
N SER A 40 39.47 -10.66 40.53
CA SER A 40 40.18 -9.77 41.46
C SER A 40 40.96 -8.68 40.70
N GLY A 41 40.73 -7.41 41.03
CA GLY A 41 41.41 -6.29 40.37
C GLY A 41 40.95 -6.01 38.93
N HIS A 42 39.94 -6.72 38.41
CA HIS A 42 39.34 -6.42 37.10
C HIS A 42 38.24 -5.36 37.26
N GLN A 43 38.28 -4.34 36.41
CA GLN A 43 37.27 -3.29 36.38
C GLN A 43 35.98 -3.82 35.73
N ARG A 44 34.87 -3.72 36.46
CA ARG A 44 33.56 -4.16 35.97
C ARG A 44 32.63 -2.96 35.82
N TYR A 45 31.93 -2.91 34.69
CA TYR A 45 30.90 -1.92 34.41
C TYR A 45 29.54 -2.49 34.78
N LYS A 46 28.71 -1.69 35.47
CA LYS A 46 27.30 -2.00 35.70
C LYS A 46 26.48 -1.04 34.84
N PHE A 47 25.83 -1.57 33.83
CA PHE A 47 24.86 -0.81 33.04
C PHE A 47 23.57 -0.69 33.85
N HIS A 48 23.19 0.54 34.15
CA HIS A 48 21.90 0.85 34.76
C HIS A 48 20.92 1.18 33.63
N ASP A 49 19.74 0.56 33.65
CA ASP A 49 18.63 0.98 32.80
C ASP A 49 18.19 2.39 33.22
N VAL A 50 18.47 3.36 32.34
CA VAL A 50 18.21 4.78 32.55
C VAL A 50 16.78 5.20 32.16
N SER A 51 15.91 4.25 31.82
CA SER A 51 14.48 4.52 31.54
C SER A 51 13.79 5.25 32.71
N THR A 52 14.24 5.02 33.95
CA THR A 52 13.75 5.74 35.15
C THR A 52 14.47 7.07 35.41
N ALA A 53 15.71 7.25 34.94
CA ALA A 53 16.46 8.51 35.10
C ALA A 53 15.94 9.61 34.16
N PHE A 54 15.46 9.25 32.95
CA PHE A 54 14.77 10.20 32.06
C PHE A 54 13.46 10.73 32.66
N ALA A 55 12.77 9.94 33.49
CA ALA A 55 11.61 10.41 34.24
C ALA A 55 11.97 11.43 35.34
N ILE A 56 13.16 11.29 35.95
CA ILE A 56 13.64 12.21 37.00
C ILE A 56 14.17 13.53 36.42
N VAL A 57 14.83 13.53 35.25
CA VAL A 57 15.32 14.78 34.63
C VAL A 57 14.15 15.71 34.23
N ASN A 58 13.02 15.15 33.76
CA ASN A 58 11.79 15.94 33.55
C ASN A 58 11.20 16.50 34.86
N SER A 59 11.46 15.86 36.00
CA SER A 59 10.99 16.33 37.32
C SER A 59 11.83 17.46 37.94
N GLN A 60 13.03 17.74 37.39
CA GLN A 60 13.95 18.75 37.95
C GLN A 60 13.99 20.06 37.16
N VAL A 61 13.48 20.09 35.92
CA VAL A 61 13.30 21.34 35.14
C VAL A 61 12.06 22.13 35.62
N SER A 62 11.16 21.51 36.41
CA SER A 62 9.94 22.14 36.93
C SER A 62 10.00 22.57 38.41
N ARG A 63 11.18 22.99 38.91
CA ARG A 63 11.31 23.62 40.25
C ARG A 63 11.79 25.07 40.19
N ARG A 64 11.15 25.90 39.37
CA ARG A 64 11.04 27.34 39.66
C ARG A 64 9.69 27.59 40.34
N PRO A 65 9.65 28.37 41.43
CA PRO A 65 8.44 28.54 42.22
C PRO A 65 7.45 29.42 41.45
N ALA A 66 6.41 28.81 40.87
CA ALA A 66 5.26 29.54 40.38
C ALA A 66 4.32 29.79 41.57
N ALA A 67 3.97 31.05 41.75
CA ALA A 67 3.08 31.55 42.78
C ALA A 67 1.78 30.74 42.85
N SER A 68 1.27 30.64 44.08
CA SER A 68 -0.06 30.17 44.47
C SER A 68 -1.12 30.43 43.40
N SER A 69 -1.45 29.39 42.64
CA SER A 69 -2.77 29.26 42.02
C SER A 69 -3.24 27.83 42.25
N LYS A 70 -4.33 27.71 43.03
CA LYS A 70 -5.05 26.46 43.25
C LYS A 70 -5.71 26.04 41.94
N ALA A 71 -4.97 25.37 41.06
CA ALA A 71 -5.57 24.58 39.99
C ALA A 71 -5.50 23.11 40.42
N GLY A 72 -6.65 22.55 40.79
CA GLY A 72 -6.76 21.16 41.20
C GLY A 72 -6.24 20.25 40.10
N LEU A 73 -5.37 19.31 40.46
CA LEU A 73 -5.09 18.14 39.63
C LEU A 73 -6.41 17.38 39.50
N GLY A 74 -7.02 17.47 38.32
CA GLY A 74 -8.14 16.62 37.98
C GLY A 74 -7.75 15.14 38.12
N PRO A 75 -8.71 14.26 38.41
CA PRO A 75 -8.43 12.84 38.55
C PRO A 75 -7.74 12.31 37.28
N ILE A 76 -6.78 11.40 37.43
CA ILE A 76 -6.29 10.59 36.31
C ILE A 76 -7.51 9.84 35.77
N THR A 77 -8.05 10.31 34.65
CA THR A 77 -9.17 9.66 33.98
C THR A 77 -8.67 8.35 33.41
N THR A 78 -8.79 7.26 34.18
CA THR A 78 -8.70 5.91 33.64
C THR A 78 -9.91 5.70 32.75
N VAL A 79 -9.75 5.95 31.45
CA VAL A 79 -10.81 5.63 30.48
C VAL A 79 -10.94 4.11 30.45
N PRO A 80 -12.16 3.54 30.59
CA PRO A 80 -12.36 2.11 30.44
C PRO A 80 -11.76 1.64 29.11
N SER A 81 -10.79 0.73 29.16
CA SER A 81 -10.15 0.20 27.95
C SER A 81 -10.78 -1.13 27.56
N SER A 82 -11.47 -1.13 26.43
CA SER A 82 -11.87 -2.34 25.72
C SER A 82 -10.92 -2.60 24.54
N LYS A 83 -10.99 -3.80 23.95
CA LYS A 83 -10.24 -4.10 22.70
C LYS A 83 -10.58 -3.08 21.61
N VAL A 84 -11.86 -2.68 21.51
CA VAL A 84 -12.34 -1.71 20.52
C VAL A 84 -11.73 -0.33 20.78
N THR A 85 -11.73 0.16 22.03
CA THR A 85 -11.15 1.49 22.33
C THR A 85 -9.64 1.52 22.10
N ILE A 86 -8.93 0.40 22.33
CA ILE A 86 -7.50 0.27 22.02
C ILE A 86 -7.28 0.34 20.51
N THR A 87 -8.06 -0.42 19.72
CA THR A 87 -7.99 -0.37 18.25
C THR A 87 -8.34 1.01 17.71
N ALA A 88 -9.38 1.66 18.25
CA ALA A 88 -9.79 3.00 17.85
C ALA A 88 -8.71 4.04 18.16
N SER A 89 -8.05 3.96 19.32
CA SER A 89 -6.94 4.83 19.68
C SER A 89 -5.73 4.61 18.75
N ALA A 90 -5.38 3.35 18.46
CA ALA A 90 -4.30 3.03 17.54
C ALA A 90 -4.61 3.49 16.10
N LEU A 91 -5.85 3.33 15.65
CA LEU A 91 -6.33 3.86 14.37
C LEU A 91 -6.26 5.39 14.34
N GLY A 92 -6.65 6.07 15.42
CA GLY A 92 -6.51 7.52 15.55
C GLY A 92 -5.06 7.97 15.32
N SER A 93 -4.09 7.30 15.94
CA SER A 93 -2.66 7.58 15.69
C SER A 93 -2.23 7.32 14.25
N VAL A 94 -2.84 6.33 13.57
CA VAL A 94 -2.60 6.05 12.14
C VAL A 94 -3.20 7.12 11.23
N LEU A 95 -4.34 7.71 11.58
CA LEU A 95 -4.97 8.77 10.80
C LEU A 95 -4.26 10.12 10.95
N GLU A 96 -3.60 10.34 12.09
CA GLU A 96 -2.76 11.50 12.39
C GLU A 96 -1.33 11.42 11.81
N VAL A 97 -1.05 10.42 10.98
CA VAL A 97 0.27 10.23 10.36
C VAL A 97 0.73 11.50 9.64
N THR A 98 1.89 11.98 10.05
CA THR A 98 2.57 13.16 9.49
C THR A 98 3.55 12.81 8.38
N ASP A 99 3.94 11.54 8.27
CA ASP A 99 4.83 11.03 7.22
C ASP A 99 4.00 10.46 6.05
N PRO A 100 3.98 11.13 4.90
CA PRO A 100 3.15 10.74 3.74
C PRO A 100 3.41 9.32 3.22
N ARG A 101 4.57 8.73 3.53
CA ARG A 101 4.87 7.33 3.17
C ARG A 101 3.92 6.33 3.82
N TYR A 102 3.41 6.65 5.00
CA TYR A 102 2.52 5.80 5.80
C TYR A 102 1.07 6.30 5.77
N ASP A 103 0.74 7.13 4.79
CA ASP A 103 -0.57 7.75 4.71
C ASP A 103 -1.65 6.76 4.22
N VAL A 104 -2.60 6.45 5.10
CA VAL A 104 -3.68 5.52 4.80
C VAL A 104 -4.79 6.14 3.93
N PHE A 105 -4.83 7.46 3.77
CA PHE A 105 -5.80 8.11 2.88
C PHE A 105 -5.54 7.81 1.40
N ALA A 106 -4.39 7.23 1.07
CA ALA A 106 -4.11 6.69 -0.26
C ALA A 106 -5.04 5.51 -0.63
N PHE A 107 -5.63 4.82 0.36
CA PHE A 107 -6.60 3.75 0.12
C PHE A 107 -8.03 4.27 -0.12
N GLY A 108 -8.35 5.47 0.37
CA GLY A 108 -9.67 6.07 0.22
C GLY A 108 -10.05 7.02 1.34
N LEU A 109 -10.98 7.94 1.03
CA LEU A 109 -11.47 8.94 2.00
C LEU A 109 -12.31 8.32 3.12
N PHE A 110 -12.87 7.13 2.92
CA PHE A 110 -13.65 6.40 3.92
C PHE A 110 -12.86 6.12 5.21
N MET A 111 -11.53 6.08 5.13
CA MET A 111 -10.63 5.92 6.29
C MET A 111 -10.91 6.96 7.39
N ARG A 112 -11.37 8.16 7.03
CA ARG A 112 -11.71 9.23 7.99
C ARG A 112 -12.84 8.84 8.93
N GLU A 113 -13.84 8.13 8.44
CA GLU A 113 -15.04 7.78 9.21
C GLU A 113 -14.87 6.45 9.96
N LEU A 114 -13.83 5.67 9.65
CA LEU A 114 -13.58 4.35 10.22
C LEU A 114 -13.59 4.33 11.77
N PRO A 115 -12.98 5.28 12.51
CA PRO A 115 -13.04 5.29 13.97
C PRO A 115 -14.46 5.33 14.54
N ARG A 116 -15.39 6.02 13.87
CA ARG A 116 -16.79 6.15 14.31
C ARG A 116 -17.60 4.88 14.07
N ARG A 117 -17.10 3.97 13.22
CA ARG A 117 -17.76 2.70 12.87
C ARG A 117 -17.36 1.55 13.76
N LEU A 118 -16.26 1.67 14.49
CA LEU A 118 -15.78 0.62 15.39
C LEU A 118 -16.75 0.36 16.55
N GLY A 119 -16.80 -0.89 17.00
CA GLY A 119 -17.66 -1.37 18.08
C GLY A 119 -19.03 -1.87 17.64
N HIS A 120 -19.39 -1.71 16.37
CA HIS A 120 -20.68 -2.14 15.81
C HIS A 120 -20.59 -3.42 14.97
N SER A 121 -19.41 -3.76 14.48
CA SER A 121 -19.19 -4.95 13.64
C SER A 121 -17.92 -5.68 14.06
N VAL A 122 -18.08 -6.95 14.43
CA VAL A 122 -16.96 -7.82 14.83
C VAL A 122 -15.96 -7.99 13.69
N ALA A 123 -16.43 -8.11 12.45
CA ALA A 123 -15.57 -8.24 11.27
C ALA A 123 -14.77 -6.95 11.04
N LEU A 124 -15.42 -5.79 11.09
CA LEU A 124 -14.74 -4.51 10.89
C LEU A 124 -13.72 -4.23 11.99
N ASP A 125 -14.06 -4.50 13.25
CA ASP A 125 -13.17 -4.32 14.40
C ASP A 125 -11.93 -5.21 14.30
N ALA A 126 -12.12 -6.48 13.93
CA ALA A 126 -11.02 -7.43 13.75
C ALA A 126 -10.12 -7.05 12.57
N SER A 127 -10.70 -6.72 11.41
CA SER A 127 -9.94 -6.28 10.23
C SER A 127 -9.19 -4.97 10.47
N THR A 128 -9.78 -4.02 11.17
CA THR A 128 -9.10 -2.77 11.56
C THR A 128 -7.92 -3.04 12.50
N ALA A 129 -8.11 -3.91 13.50
CA ALA A 129 -7.04 -4.29 14.41
C ALA A 129 -5.88 -4.98 13.68
N ALA A 130 -6.19 -5.86 12.72
CA ALA A 130 -5.19 -6.51 11.88
C ALA A 130 -4.43 -5.49 11.01
N PHE A 131 -5.15 -4.62 10.31
CA PHE A 131 -4.59 -3.59 9.43
C PHE A 131 -3.65 -2.64 10.18
N VAL A 132 -4.08 -2.10 11.32
CA VAL A 132 -3.24 -1.19 12.14
C VAL A 132 -2.01 -1.91 12.70
N SER A 133 -2.15 -3.17 13.10
CA SER A 133 -1.02 -3.98 13.59
C SER A 133 -0.01 -4.26 12.47
N ALA A 134 -0.49 -4.60 11.27
CA ALA A 134 0.34 -4.82 10.09
C ALA A 134 1.08 -3.55 9.67
N LEU A 135 0.39 -2.40 9.67
CA LEU A 135 1.00 -1.12 9.34
C LEU A 135 2.13 -0.74 10.32
N ARG A 136 1.97 -1.03 11.61
CA ARG A 136 3.02 -0.80 12.62
C ARG A 136 4.27 -1.65 12.35
N ASP A 137 4.06 -2.90 11.95
CA ASP A 137 5.14 -3.87 11.68
C ASP A 137 5.84 -3.59 10.32
N LEU A 138 5.29 -2.69 9.49
CA LEU A 138 5.88 -2.30 8.21
C LEU A 138 7.30 -1.75 8.35
N ARG A 139 7.59 -1.03 9.44
CA ARG A 139 8.93 -0.46 9.70
C ARG A 139 9.99 -1.55 9.91
N THR A 140 9.60 -2.67 10.53
CA THR A 140 10.50 -3.79 10.80
C THR A 140 10.52 -4.80 9.66
N ARG A 141 9.61 -4.68 8.67
CA ARG A 141 9.44 -5.60 7.53
C ARG A 141 9.33 -7.07 7.95
N GLN A 142 8.84 -7.29 9.16
CA GLN A 142 8.71 -8.60 9.79
C GLN A 142 7.43 -8.57 10.61
N PRO A 143 6.36 -9.26 10.17
CA PRO A 143 5.12 -9.30 10.92
C PRO A 143 5.35 -10.07 12.22
N THR A 144 4.87 -9.51 13.32
CA THR A 144 4.93 -10.19 14.62
C THR A 144 3.93 -11.35 14.68
N PRO A 145 4.17 -12.39 15.50
CA PRO A 145 3.19 -13.47 15.69
C PRO A 145 1.80 -12.98 16.14
N ASP A 146 1.76 -11.87 16.87
CA ASP A 146 0.50 -11.22 17.28
C ASP A 146 -0.23 -10.56 16.10
N THR A 147 0.49 -9.89 15.20
CA THR A 147 -0.09 -9.34 13.97
C THR A 147 -0.65 -10.45 13.07
N ILE A 148 0.09 -11.56 12.90
CA ILE A 148 -0.39 -12.72 12.13
C ILE A 148 -1.67 -13.28 12.77
N ARG A 149 -1.70 -13.44 14.10
CA ARG A 149 -2.89 -13.91 14.82
C ARG A 149 -4.10 -13.00 14.61
N LYS A 150 -3.90 -11.68 14.65
CA LYS A 150 -4.97 -10.70 14.37
C LYS A 150 -5.48 -10.82 12.94
N TYR A 151 -4.59 -10.98 11.96
CA TYR A 151 -4.96 -11.14 10.56
C TYR A 151 -5.77 -12.42 10.31
N VAL A 152 -5.32 -13.56 10.86
CA VAL A 152 -6.09 -14.82 10.79
C VAL A 152 -7.45 -14.66 11.48
N GLY A 153 -7.49 -14.00 12.64
CA GLY A 153 -8.74 -13.69 13.34
C GLY A 153 -9.69 -12.80 12.52
N ALA A 154 -9.15 -11.82 11.78
CA ALA A 154 -9.92 -10.98 10.88
C ALA A 154 -10.51 -11.79 9.71
N LEU A 155 -9.73 -12.71 9.11
CA LEU A 155 -10.23 -13.62 8.08
C LEU A 155 -11.40 -14.48 8.60
N SER A 156 -11.27 -15.09 9.77
CA SER A 156 -12.36 -15.84 10.39
C SER A 156 -13.60 -14.98 10.65
N ALA A 157 -13.42 -13.75 11.12
CA ALA A 157 -14.53 -12.85 11.40
C ALA A 157 -15.25 -12.39 10.13
N VAL A 158 -14.51 -12.09 9.07
CA VAL A 158 -15.05 -11.75 7.74
C VAL A 158 -15.81 -12.95 7.16
N GLN A 159 -15.25 -14.15 7.21
CA GLN A 159 -15.93 -15.38 6.75
C GLN A 159 -17.26 -15.61 7.47
N LYS A 160 -17.27 -15.42 8.81
CA LYS A 160 -18.51 -15.53 9.59
C LYS A 160 -19.54 -14.47 9.18
N SER A 161 -19.11 -13.23 8.94
CA SER A 161 -20.01 -12.16 8.50
C SER A 161 -20.58 -12.41 7.11
N LEU A 162 -19.78 -12.93 6.18
CA LEU A 162 -20.24 -13.31 4.84
C LEU A 162 -21.22 -14.49 4.86
N GLY A 163 -21.12 -15.38 5.86
CA GLY A 163 -22.03 -16.51 6.04
C GLY A 163 -23.38 -16.15 6.70
N ASP A 164 -23.53 -14.92 7.21
CA ASP A 164 -24.76 -14.42 7.84
C ASP A 164 -25.42 -13.38 6.94
N GLU A 165 -26.59 -13.73 6.38
CA GLU A 165 -27.35 -12.89 5.45
C GLU A 165 -27.65 -11.48 5.99
N SER A 166 -27.81 -11.34 7.31
CA SER A 166 -28.07 -10.05 7.96
C SER A 166 -26.86 -9.10 7.94
N THR A 167 -25.65 -9.65 7.85
CA THR A 167 -24.41 -8.86 7.91
C THR A 167 -23.60 -8.88 6.61
N ALA A 168 -23.77 -9.90 5.77
CA ALA A 168 -22.97 -10.14 4.57
C ALA A 168 -22.91 -8.92 3.63
N TYR A 169 -24.04 -8.23 3.45
CA TYR A 169 -24.18 -7.07 2.57
C TYR A 169 -24.24 -5.74 3.35
N SER A 170 -23.45 -5.62 4.40
CA SER A 170 -23.26 -4.36 5.16
C SER A 170 -22.05 -3.57 4.66
N ALA A 171 -22.06 -2.25 4.89
CA ALA A 171 -20.91 -1.38 4.61
C ALA A 171 -19.68 -1.82 5.42
N GLU A 172 -19.90 -2.25 6.65
CA GLU A 172 -18.89 -2.74 7.58
C GLU A 172 -18.20 -4.01 7.04
N THR A 173 -18.96 -4.94 6.45
CA THR A 173 -18.40 -6.16 5.84
C THR A 173 -17.58 -5.85 4.60
N LEU A 174 -18.08 -4.98 3.71
CA LEU A 174 -17.32 -4.52 2.54
C LEU A 174 -15.98 -3.88 2.98
N CYS A 175 -16.03 -3.00 3.99
CA CYS A 175 -14.84 -2.35 4.52
C CYS A 175 -13.89 -3.36 5.18
N ALA A 176 -14.42 -4.36 5.90
CA ALA A 176 -13.61 -5.40 6.53
C ALA A 176 -12.85 -6.24 5.50
N VAL A 177 -13.49 -6.61 4.38
CA VAL A 177 -12.85 -7.30 3.25
C VAL A 177 -11.76 -6.43 2.62
N PHE A 178 -12.07 -5.15 2.37
CA PHE A 178 -11.10 -4.21 1.80
C PHE A 178 -9.86 -4.03 2.69
N LEU A 179 -10.03 -3.91 4.01
CA LEU A 179 -8.91 -3.77 4.95
C LEU A 179 -8.04 -5.03 5.04
N VAL A 180 -8.65 -6.22 4.93
CA VAL A 180 -7.91 -7.50 4.84
C VAL A 180 -7.07 -7.54 3.57
N MET A 181 -7.66 -7.17 2.42
CA MET A 181 -6.94 -7.06 1.15
C MET A 181 -5.79 -6.05 1.26
N ALA A 182 -6.03 -4.87 1.83
CA ALA A 182 -5.02 -3.82 1.97
C ALA A 182 -3.86 -4.22 2.90
N ALA A 183 -4.12 -5.01 3.94
CA ALA A 183 -3.11 -5.51 4.86
C ALA A 183 -2.29 -6.68 4.30
N GLN A 184 -2.86 -7.46 3.38
CA GLN A 184 -2.25 -8.70 2.89
C GLN A 184 -0.82 -8.52 2.34
N PRO A 185 -0.50 -7.51 1.51
CA PRO A 185 0.86 -7.35 0.96
C PRO A 185 1.95 -7.16 2.02
N TRP A 186 1.60 -6.76 3.24
CA TRP A 186 2.55 -6.56 4.34
C TRP A 186 2.76 -7.83 5.19
N LEU A 187 1.92 -8.84 4.97
CA LEU A 187 1.84 -10.04 5.78
C LEU A 187 2.13 -11.32 4.97
N SER A 188 1.90 -11.28 3.66
CA SER A 188 2.15 -12.41 2.77
C SER A 188 3.64 -12.75 2.67
N MET A 189 3.90 -14.04 2.61
CA MET A 189 5.22 -14.61 2.35
C MET A 189 5.39 -14.85 0.85
N LYS A 190 6.64 -14.92 0.40
CA LYS A 190 6.98 -15.21 -1.00
C LYS A 190 6.40 -16.58 -1.39
N GLY A 191 5.58 -16.60 -2.44
CA GLY A 191 4.91 -17.80 -2.94
C GLY A 191 3.49 -18.06 -2.40
N ASP A 192 2.97 -17.19 -1.52
CA ASP A 192 1.60 -17.31 -1.05
C ASP A 192 0.58 -17.18 -2.20
N ARG A 193 -0.48 -18.00 -2.15
CA ARG A 193 -1.62 -17.85 -3.05
C ARG A 193 -2.42 -16.63 -2.62
N HIS A 194 -2.62 -15.70 -3.55
CA HIS A 194 -3.40 -14.51 -3.31
C HIS A 194 -4.86 -14.79 -3.69
N PRO A 195 -5.82 -14.71 -2.75
CA PRO A 195 -7.23 -14.86 -3.08
C PRO A 195 -7.70 -13.66 -3.90
N SER A 196 -8.70 -13.89 -4.76
CA SER A 196 -9.34 -12.85 -5.59
C SER A 196 -10.29 -12.02 -4.73
N HIS A 197 -9.74 -11.02 -4.04
CA HIS A 197 -10.53 -10.09 -3.22
C HIS A 197 -11.47 -9.25 -4.08
N GLY A 198 -11.06 -8.83 -5.27
CA GLY A 198 -11.89 -8.08 -6.20
C GLY A 198 -13.14 -8.86 -6.62
N LEU A 199 -13.04 -10.18 -6.84
CA LEU A 199 -14.21 -11.01 -7.12
C LEU A 199 -15.21 -10.99 -5.96
N GLY A 200 -14.75 -11.25 -4.74
CA GLY A 200 -15.61 -11.21 -3.55
C GLY A 200 -16.26 -9.82 -3.36
N MET A 201 -15.46 -8.76 -3.48
CA MET A 201 -15.96 -7.38 -3.36
C MET A 201 -16.94 -7.00 -4.48
N SER A 202 -16.77 -7.51 -5.70
CA SER A 202 -17.72 -7.26 -6.81
C SER A 202 -19.12 -7.80 -6.50
N HIS A 203 -19.21 -8.98 -5.89
CA HIS A 203 -20.50 -9.54 -5.47
C HIS A 203 -21.17 -8.71 -4.38
N LEU A 204 -20.39 -8.19 -3.43
CA LEU A 204 -20.90 -7.30 -2.38
C LEU A 204 -21.37 -5.96 -2.96
N LEU A 205 -20.56 -5.34 -3.83
CA LEU A 205 -20.88 -4.08 -4.50
C LEU A 205 -22.18 -4.17 -5.30
N LYS A 206 -22.37 -5.26 -6.05
CA LYS A 206 -23.60 -5.53 -6.80
C LYS A 206 -24.85 -5.40 -5.94
N MET A 207 -24.82 -5.92 -4.72
CA MET A 207 -25.96 -5.84 -3.79
C MET A 207 -26.06 -4.50 -3.07
N LEU A 208 -24.91 -3.89 -2.74
CA LEU A 208 -24.85 -2.63 -1.99
C LEU A 208 -25.27 -1.41 -2.83
N VAL A 209 -25.02 -1.43 -4.14
CA VAL A 209 -25.33 -0.28 -5.00
C VAL A 209 -26.83 -0.01 -5.12
N ASP A 210 -27.65 -1.08 -5.08
CA ASP A 210 -29.11 -0.98 -5.15
C ASP A 210 -29.72 -0.45 -3.85
N ARG A 211 -29.02 -0.61 -2.72
CA ARG A 211 -29.46 -0.06 -1.43
C ARG A 211 -29.30 1.46 -1.36
N GLN A 212 -28.59 2.07 -2.33
CA GLN A 212 -28.16 3.47 -2.40
C GLN A 212 -27.33 3.91 -1.18
N PRO A 213 -26.22 4.66 -1.35
CA PRO A 213 -25.42 5.07 -0.20
C PRO A 213 -26.22 6.08 0.65
N HIS A 214 -26.57 5.69 1.87
CA HIS A 214 -27.24 6.57 2.84
C HIS A 214 -26.27 7.56 3.52
N ASP A 215 -24.97 7.28 3.49
CA ASP A 215 -23.94 8.10 4.12
C ASP A 215 -22.68 8.22 3.24
N ASP A 216 -21.83 9.19 3.58
CA ASP A 216 -20.58 9.45 2.88
C ASP A 216 -19.54 8.32 3.04
N PHE A 217 -19.61 7.54 4.12
CA PHE A 217 -18.70 6.43 4.35
C PHE A 217 -18.90 5.35 3.29
N LEU A 218 -20.13 4.86 3.12
CA LEU A 218 -20.44 3.84 2.13
C LEU A 218 -20.19 4.37 0.71
N ARG A 219 -20.56 5.63 0.42
CA ARG A 219 -20.29 6.27 -0.87
C ARG A 219 -18.80 6.26 -1.22
N THR A 220 -17.95 6.76 -0.32
CA THR A 220 -16.50 6.85 -0.56
C THR A 220 -15.82 5.48 -0.55
N LEU A 221 -16.29 4.55 0.28
CA LEU A 221 -15.82 3.15 0.29
C LEU A 221 -16.14 2.45 -1.04
N MET A 222 -17.38 2.53 -1.51
CA MET A 222 -17.79 1.88 -2.75
C MET A 222 -16.98 2.38 -3.94
N ALA A 223 -16.74 3.69 -4.03
CA ALA A 223 -15.92 4.23 -5.11
C ALA A 223 -14.47 3.73 -5.04
N SER A 224 -13.85 3.71 -3.85
CA SER A 224 -12.50 3.15 -3.66
C SER A 224 -12.42 1.67 -4.05
N VAL A 225 -13.39 0.86 -3.60
CA VAL A 225 -13.45 -0.57 -3.92
C VAL A 225 -13.67 -0.79 -5.41
N THR A 226 -14.51 0.03 -6.05
CA THR A 226 -14.83 -0.09 -7.48
C THR A 226 -13.59 0.06 -8.35
N VAL A 227 -12.69 1.00 -8.04
CA VAL A 227 -11.41 1.13 -8.76
C VAL A 227 -10.61 -0.18 -8.68
N VAL A 228 -10.50 -0.77 -7.49
CA VAL A 228 -9.77 -2.03 -7.28
C VAL A 228 -10.41 -3.18 -8.07
N VAL A 229 -11.74 -3.27 -8.05
CA VAL A 229 -12.49 -4.31 -8.77
C VAL A 229 -12.34 -4.16 -10.29
N ILE A 230 -12.37 -2.94 -10.83
CA ILE A 230 -12.11 -2.67 -12.25
C ILE A 230 -10.70 -3.12 -12.63
N LEU A 231 -9.69 -2.71 -11.85
CA LEU A 231 -8.29 -3.06 -12.13
C LEU A 231 -8.05 -4.57 -12.06
N GLU A 232 -8.69 -5.27 -11.12
CA GLU A 232 -8.61 -6.73 -11.04
C GLU A 232 -9.34 -7.40 -12.22
N ASN A 233 -10.47 -6.85 -12.69
CA ASN A 233 -11.22 -7.40 -13.81
C ASN A 233 -10.44 -7.42 -15.14
N ILE A 234 -9.46 -6.52 -15.30
CA ILE A 234 -8.54 -6.54 -16.44
C ILE A 234 -7.90 -7.93 -16.59
N PHE A 235 -7.54 -8.56 -15.46
CA PHE A 235 -6.83 -9.84 -15.41
C PHE A 235 -7.73 -11.01 -14.97
N ASN A 236 -8.90 -10.73 -14.40
CA ASN A 236 -9.84 -11.72 -13.91
C ASN A 236 -11.23 -11.57 -14.57
N PRO A 237 -11.50 -12.33 -15.65
CA PRO A 237 -12.79 -12.24 -16.36
C PRO A 237 -13.96 -12.82 -15.56
N ALA A 238 -13.72 -13.52 -14.43
CA ALA A 238 -14.80 -13.99 -13.56
C ALA A 238 -15.54 -12.84 -12.87
N ILE A 239 -14.95 -11.65 -12.81
CA ILE A 239 -15.57 -10.45 -12.28
C ILE A 239 -16.54 -9.88 -13.32
N ALA A 240 -17.83 -9.85 -13.01
CA ALA A 240 -18.83 -9.19 -13.85
C ALA A 240 -19.11 -7.77 -13.32
N LEU A 241 -18.76 -6.75 -14.11
CA LEU A 241 -18.99 -5.34 -13.76
C LEU A 241 -20.44 -4.88 -14.06
N GLU A 242 -21.03 -5.40 -15.13
CA GLU A 242 -22.43 -5.12 -15.46
C GLU A 242 -23.39 -6.06 -14.73
N PRO A 243 -24.63 -5.63 -14.40
CA PRO A 243 -25.24 -4.34 -14.69
C PRO A 243 -25.14 -3.34 -13.52
N TRP A 244 -24.16 -3.45 -12.62
CA TRP A 244 -24.14 -2.66 -11.38
C TRP A 244 -23.20 -1.46 -11.44
N ILE A 245 -22.17 -1.52 -12.29
CA ILE A 245 -21.09 -0.53 -12.32
C ILE A 245 -21.57 0.90 -12.59
N HIS A 246 -22.55 1.08 -13.48
CA HIS A 246 -23.12 2.39 -13.82
C HIS A 246 -23.93 3.02 -12.67
N LYS A 247 -24.26 2.25 -11.63
CA LYS A 247 -24.98 2.75 -10.45
C LYS A 247 -24.03 3.30 -9.39
N VAL A 248 -22.72 3.08 -9.52
CA VAL A 248 -21.72 3.63 -8.60
C VAL A 248 -21.62 5.13 -8.81
N ARG A 249 -21.83 5.90 -7.74
CA ARG A 249 -21.75 7.36 -7.81
C ARG A 249 -20.29 7.84 -7.90
N PRO A 250 -20.01 8.89 -8.69
CA PRO A 250 -18.69 9.54 -8.70
C PRO A 250 -18.28 10.05 -7.31
N LEU A 251 -16.96 10.09 -7.08
CA LEU A 251 -16.39 10.70 -5.86
C LEU A 251 -16.55 12.22 -5.86
N THR A 252 -16.37 12.83 -7.04
CA THR A 252 -16.44 14.25 -7.27
C THR A 252 -17.87 14.72 -7.50
N SER A 253 -18.19 15.88 -6.95
CA SER A 253 -19.37 16.64 -7.32
C SER A 253 -19.18 17.35 -8.66
N ARG A 254 -20.29 17.69 -9.31
CA ARG A 254 -20.29 18.48 -10.56
C ARG A 254 -19.61 19.85 -10.37
N GLU A 255 -19.68 20.42 -9.18
CA GLU A 255 -19.04 21.70 -8.85
C GLU A 255 -17.51 21.55 -8.78
N GLU A 256 -17.02 20.47 -8.17
CA GLU A 256 -15.58 20.16 -8.12
C GLU A 256 -15.01 19.88 -9.51
N GLU A 257 -15.75 19.16 -10.35
CA GLU A 257 -15.38 18.92 -11.76
C GLU A 257 -15.32 20.23 -12.55
N ALA A 258 -16.31 21.11 -12.40
CA ALA A 258 -16.31 22.41 -13.04
C ALA A 258 -15.16 23.30 -12.55
N ALA A 259 -14.81 23.23 -11.26
CA ALA A 259 -13.67 23.95 -10.69
C ALA A 259 -12.32 23.41 -11.22
N ALA A 260 -12.18 22.08 -11.32
CA ALA A 260 -11.01 21.45 -11.92
C ALA A 260 -10.84 21.87 -13.40
N LEU A 261 -11.93 21.89 -14.16
CA LEU A 261 -11.90 22.28 -15.57
C LEU A 261 -11.42 23.74 -15.76
N LYS A 262 -11.82 24.66 -14.87
CA LYS A 262 -11.31 26.06 -14.86
C LYS A 262 -9.81 26.16 -14.61
N LEU A 263 -9.22 25.16 -13.95
CA LEU A 263 -7.77 25.04 -13.73
C LEU A 263 -7.06 24.30 -14.87
N GLY A 264 -7.76 23.97 -15.96
CA GLY A 264 -7.23 23.19 -17.07
C GLY A 264 -7.08 21.70 -16.77
N LEU A 265 -7.73 21.21 -15.71
CA LEU A 265 -7.75 19.80 -15.35
C LEU A 265 -9.00 19.14 -15.90
N ASN A 266 -8.84 18.42 -17.01
CA ASN A 266 -9.89 17.54 -17.53
C ASN A 266 -9.58 16.09 -17.15
N LEU A 267 -10.48 15.47 -16.38
CA LEU A 267 -10.33 14.11 -15.87
C LEU A 267 -11.34 13.13 -16.46
N ARG A 268 -12.04 13.50 -17.55
CA ARG A 268 -13.08 12.66 -18.17
C ARG A 268 -12.55 11.28 -18.59
N SER A 269 -11.28 11.18 -18.99
CA SER A 269 -10.63 9.90 -19.32
C SER A 269 -10.41 8.96 -18.13
N LEU A 270 -10.51 9.48 -16.91
CA LEU A 270 -10.42 8.73 -15.65
C LEU A 270 -11.78 8.54 -14.97
N ASP A 271 -12.89 8.95 -15.60
CA ASP A 271 -14.21 8.69 -15.07
C ASP A 271 -14.52 7.17 -15.04
N MET A 272 -15.31 6.75 -14.06
CA MET A 272 -15.70 5.36 -13.85
C MET A 272 -16.36 4.74 -15.08
N GLY A 273 -17.12 5.53 -15.85
CA GLY A 273 -17.74 5.07 -17.10
C GLY A 273 -16.73 4.66 -18.18
N TRP A 274 -15.54 5.27 -18.19
CA TRP A 274 -14.46 4.91 -19.10
C TRP A 274 -13.54 3.83 -18.51
N LEU A 275 -13.20 3.96 -17.23
CA LEU A 275 -12.39 2.94 -16.54
C LEU A 275 -13.04 1.56 -16.58
N SER A 276 -14.36 1.48 -16.39
CA SER A 276 -15.12 0.22 -16.43
C SER A 276 -15.12 -0.49 -17.79
N LYS A 277 -14.84 0.24 -18.88
CA LYS A 277 -14.70 -0.35 -20.22
C LYS A 277 -13.33 -1.00 -20.43
N LEU A 278 -12.30 -0.54 -19.71
CA LEU A 278 -10.91 -0.99 -19.91
C LEU A 278 -10.78 -2.52 -20.00
N PRO A 279 -11.38 -3.33 -19.10
CA PRO A 279 -11.22 -4.78 -19.18
C PRO A 279 -11.66 -5.36 -20.52
N GLU A 280 -12.76 -4.87 -21.10
CA GLU A 280 -13.29 -5.36 -22.37
C GLU A 280 -12.48 -4.84 -23.56
N LEU A 281 -12.08 -3.56 -23.52
CA LEU A 281 -11.19 -2.96 -24.53
C LEU A 281 -9.85 -3.69 -24.59
N ILE A 282 -9.34 -4.12 -23.44
CA ILE A 282 -8.08 -4.83 -23.30
C ILE A 282 -8.21 -6.28 -23.76
N ARG A 283 -9.28 -6.98 -23.38
CA ARG A 283 -9.49 -8.40 -23.72
C ARG A 283 -9.85 -8.63 -25.19
N ASN A 284 -10.65 -7.73 -25.77
CA ASN A 284 -11.19 -7.86 -27.13
C ASN A 284 -10.91 -6.59 -27.95
N PRO A 285 -9.63 -6.24 -28.19
CA PRO A 285 -9.27 -4.92 -28.69
C PRO A 285 -9.65 -4.71 -30.17
N VAL A 286 -9.62 -5.78 -30.99
CA VAL A 286 -9.98 -5.70 -32.41
C VAL A 286 -11.47 -5.39 -32.56
N GLU A 287 -12.33 -6.10 -31.83
CA GLU A 287 -13.78 -5.89 -31.79
C GLU A 287 -14.12 -4.49 -31.27
N ASN A 288 -13.33 -3.98 -30.34
CA ASN A 288 -13.52 -2.69 -29.70
C ASN A 288 -12.68 -1.54 -30.31
N SER A 289 -12.16 -1.74 -31.52
CA SER A 289 -11.26 -0.82 -32.23
C SER A 289 -11.72 0.64 -32.24
N ALA A 290 -13.02 0.86 -32.53
CA ALA A 290 -13.59 2.20 -32.57
C ALA A 290 -13.59 2.86 -31.19
N THR A 291 -13.96 2.11 -30.15
CA THR A 291 -13.99 2.62 -28.77
C THR A 291 -12.58 2.89 -28.24
N ILE A 292 -11.59 2.04 -28.58
CA ILE A 292 -10.19 2.30 -28.25
C ILE A 292 -9.71 3.61 -28.87
N ARG A 293 -10.02 3.83 -30.16
CA ARG A 293 -9.65 5.08 -30.83
C ARG A 293 -10.24 6.31 -30.12
N VAL A 294 -11.54 6.30 -29.83
CA VAL A 294 -12.19 7.42 -29.12
C VAL A 294 -11.56 7.63 -27.74
N TYR A 295 -11.27 6.55 -27.00
CA TYR A 295 -10.66 6.66 -25.68
C TYR A 295 -9.24 7.23 -25.77
N TYR A 296 -8.44 6.77 -26.74
CA TYR A 296 -7.09 7.27 -26.94
C TYR A 296 -7.07 8.76 -27.32
N GLU A 297 -7.92 9.20 -28.25
CA GLU A 297 -8.08 10.61 -28.64
C GLU A 297 -8.48 11.50 -27.45
N MET A 298 -9.36 10.97 -26.58
CA MET A 298 -9.73 11.64 -25.33
C MET A 298 -8.53 11.81 -24.40
N ILE A 299 -7.71 10.78 -24.23
CA ILE A 299 -6.49 10.83 -23.41
C ILE A 299 -5.46 11.80 -24.00
N GLN A 300 -5.27 11.81 -25.33
CA GLN A 300 -4.38 12.77 -26.01
C GLN A 300 -4.77 14.22 -25.73
N THR A 301 -6.07 14.48 -25.57
CA THR A 301 -6.57 15.81 -25.20
C THR A 301 -6.39 16.12 -23.71
N ASP A 302 -6.67 15.14 -22.84
CA ASP A 302 -6.74 15.36 -21.40
C ASP A 302 -5.36 15.36 -20.73
N TYR A 303 -4.49 14.44 -21.12
CA TYR A 303 -3.21 14.18 -20.47
C TYR A 303 -2.27 15.40 -20.45
N PRO A 304 -2.10 16.19 -21.53
CA PRO A 304 -1.22 17.37 -21.49
C PRO A 304 -1.59 18.39 -20.42
N GLY A 305 -2.90 18.58 -20.17
CA GLY A 305 -3.41 19.45 -19.10
C GLY A 305 -3.09 18.91 -17.71
N ILE A 306 -3.34 17.61 -17.49
CA ILE A 306 -3.01 16.90 -16.24
C ILE A 306 -1.50 16.98 -15.97
N LYS A 307 -0.66 16.69 -16.96
CA LYS A 307 0.80 16.77 -16.84
C LYS A 307 1.25 18.17 -16.45
N ARG A 308 0.79 19.19 -17.18
CA ARG A 308 1.13 20.60 -16.92
C ARG A 308 0.75 21.03 -15.51
N PHE A 309 -0.44 20.66 -15.05
CA PHE A 309 -0.88 20.98 -13.69
C PHE A 309 -0.03 20.27 -12.64
N GLY A 310 0.30 18.99 -12.85
CA GLY A 310 1.24 18.26 -12.00
C GLY A 310 2.58 18.97 -11.87
N ASP A 311 3.20 19.26 -13.02
CA ASP A 311 4.53 19.88 -13.07
C ASP A 311 4.53 21.32 -12.52
N SER A 312 3.54 22.14 -12.88
CA SER A 312 3.56 23.58 -12.60
C SER A 312 2.89 23.98 -11.29
N VAL A 313 1.97 23.15 -10.77
CA VAL A 313 1.18 23.47 -9.57
C VAL A 313 1.53 22.53 -8.42
N ILE A 314 1.46 21.23 -8.65
CA ILE A 314 1.67 20.23 -7.60
C ILE A 314 3.14 20.18 -7.20
N GLU A 315 4.05 19.97 -8.16
CA GLU A 315 5.49 19.88 -7.88
C GLU A 315 6.06 21.20 -7.36
N ALA A 316 5.64 22.34 -7.93
CA ALA A 316 6.06 23.66 -7.48
C ALA A 316 5.71 23.95 -6.00
N ARG A 317 4.62 23.35 -5.49
CA ARG A 317 4.22 23.46 -4.07
C ARG A 317 4.93 22.44 -3.17
N CYS A 318 5.62 21.46 -3.75
CA CYS A 318 6.28 20.36 -3.04
C CYS A 318 7.81 20.51 -2.98
N VAL A 319 8.33 21.73 -3.13
CA VAL A 319 9.77 22.01 -3.09
C VAL A 319 10.31 21.93 -1.66
N GLY A 320 11.36 21.14 -1.46
CA GLY A 320 12.05 20.98 -0.17
C GLY A 320 11.88 19.58 0.45
N PRO A 321 12.49 19.34 1.63
CA PRO A 321 12.38 18.06 2.31
C PRO A 321 10.92 17.65 2.54
N PRO A 322 10.55 16.36 2.34
CA PRO A 322 9.20 15.87 2.60
C PRO A 322 8.71 16.18 4.02
N THR A 323 9.63 16.19 4.98
CA THR A 323 9.38 16.44 6.41
C THR A 323 9.06 17.89 6.75
N SER A 324 9.32 18.85 5.86
CA SER A 324 9.05 20.28 6.08
C SER A 324 7.82 20.79 5.33
N LEU A 325 7.20 19.98 4.47
CA LEU A 325 6.04 20.38 3.68
C LEU A 325 4.74 20.20 4.47
N PRO A 326 3.72 21.06 4.26
CA PRO A 326 2.41 20.83 4.83
C PRO A 326 1.83 19.49 4.35
N LEU A 327 1.37 18.65 5.29
CA LEU A 327 0.85 17.30 4.99
C LEU A 327 -0.23 17.29 3.90
N ARG A 328 -1.12 18.28 3.90
CA ARG A 328 -2.17 18.43 2.86
C ARG A 328 -1.60 18.54 1.44
N VAL A 329 -0.44 19.17 1.28
CA VAL A 329 0.23 19.38 0.00
C VAL A 329 0.84 18.06 -0.47
N VAL A 330 1.48 17.32 0.43
CA VAL A 330 2.09 16.03 0.08
C VAL A 330 1.02 14.96 -0.20
N ARG A 331 -0.10 14.98 0.53
CA ARG A 331 -1.29 14.16 0.23
C ARG A 331 -1.82 14.43 -1.17
N ALA A 332 -2.02 15.70 -1.51
CA ALA A 332 -2.48 16.10 -2.83
C ALA A 332 -1.50 15.64 -3.92
N GLN A 333 -0.19 15.79 -3.72
CA GLN A 333 0.81 15.28 -4.66
C GLN A 333 0.71 13.77 -4.86
N THR A 334 0.61 13.02 -3.77
CA THR A 334 0.54 11.55 -3.81
C THR A 334 -0.68 11.07 -4.59
N GLN A 335 -1.86 11.65 -4.32
CA GLN A 335 -3.09 11.34 -5.03
C GLN A 335 -3.01 11.74 -6.52
N PHE A 336 -2.39 12.89 -6.80
CA PHE A 336 -2.21 13.34 -8.17
C PHE A 336 -1.27 12.45 -8.98
N HIS A 337 -0.16 12.02 -8.39
CA HIS A 337 0.75 11.04 -9.00
C HIS A 337 0.06 9.71 -9.27
N ALA A 338 -0.83 9.27 -8.37
CA ALA A 338 -1.62 8.07 -8.59
C ALA A 338 -2.51 8.18 -9.82
N ALA A 339 -3.27 9.28 -9.95
CA ALA A 339 -4.10 9.55 -11.12
C ALA A 339 -3.26 9.65 -12.40
N GLN A 340 -2.11 10.33 -12.35
CA GLN A 340 -1.18 10.45 -13.48
C GLN A 340 -0.60 9.09 -13.92
N CYS A 341 -0.24 8.22 -12.99
CA CYS A 341 0.26 6.89 -13.31
C CYS A 341 -0.83 6.02 -13.96
N VAL A 342 -2.07 6.11 -13.48
CA VAL A 342 -3.19 5.36 -14.06
C VAL A 342 -3.47 5.83 -15.49
N ILE A 343 -3.62 7.14 -15.74
CA ILE A 343 -3.86 7.64 -17.10
C ILE A 343 -2.70 7.33 -18.03
N LEU A 344 -1.45 7.41 -17.58
CA LEU A 344 -0.28 7.04 -18.38
C LEU A 344 -0.26 5.55 -18.72
N SER A 345 -0.60 4.68 -17.77
CA SER A 345 -0.67 3.23 -18.02
C SER A 345 -1.69 2.94 -19.13
N ILE A 346 -2.86 3.60 -19.08
CA ILE A 346 -3.89 3.48 -20.11
C ILE A 346 -3.39 4.09 -21.43
N ALA A 347 -2.78 5.28 -21.40
CA ALA A 347 -2.27 5.96 -22.58
C ALA A 347 -1.25 5.10 -23.35
N ILE A 348 -0.31 4.49 -22.63
CA ILE A 348 0.73 3.61 -23.17
C ILE A 348 0.07 2.38 -23.82
N ALA A 349 -0.84 1.72 -23.10
CA ALA A 349 -1.54 0.53 -23.60
C ALA A 349 -2.35 0.82 -24.88
N LEU A 350 -3.16 1.88 -24.86
CA LEU A 350 -3.98 2.24 -26.02
C LEU A 350 -3.13 2.77 -27.18
N ASN A 351 -2.05 3.52 -26.91
CA ASN A 351 -1.10 3.98 -27.94
C ASN A 351 -0.50 2.80 -28.69
N ALA A 352 -0.09 1.75 -27.98
CA ALA A 352 0.53 0.59 -28.60
C ALA A 352 -0.45 -0.13 -29.55
N PHE A 353 -1.73 -0.23 -29.18
CA PHE A 353 -2.79 -0.72 -30.09
C PHE A 353 -2.98 0.20 -31.30
N VAL A 354 -3.20 1.49 -31.07
CA VAL A 354 -3.46 2.47 -32.13
C VAL A 354 -2.29 2.57 -33.10
N GLY A 355 -1.05 2.52 -32.61
CA GLY A 355 0.16 2.55 -33.43
C GLY A 355 0.31 1.33 -34.34
N LYS A 356 -0.16 0.15 -33.92
CA LYS A 356 -0.14 -1.09 -34.73
C LYS A 356 -1.26 -1.11 -35.79
N HIS A 357 -2.41 -0.52 -35.49
CA HIS A 357 -3.63 -0.71 -36.29
C HIS A 357 -4.15 0.52 -37.04
N PHE A 358 -3.84 1.75 -36.62
CA PHE A 358 -4.46 2.97 -37.17
C PHE A 358 -3.50 4.14 -37.45
N GLY A 359 -2.31 4.17 -36.85
CA GLY A 359 -1.43 5.33 -36.90
C GLY A 359 -0.37 5.27 -38.02
N PRO A 360 0.05 6.42 -38.58
CA PRO A 360 1.37 6.50 -39.20
C PRO A 360 2.42 6.22 -38.11
N GLY A 361 3.27 5.21 -38.33
CA GLY A 361 4.11 4.60 -37.28
C GLY A 361 4.96 5.57 -36.47
N ASP A 362 5.36 6.70 -37.05
CA ASP A 362 6.30 7.66 -36.44
C ASP A 362 5.68 8.55 -35.35
N LEU A 363 4.45 9.05 -35.55
CA LEU A 363 3.78 9.91 -34.57
C LEU A 363 3.42 9.12 -33.31
N ALA A 364 2.87 7.92 -33.48
CA ALA A 364 2.57 7.02 -32.37
C ALA A 364 3.84 6.61 -31.61
N ALA A 365 4.98 6.50 -32.30
CA ALA A 365 6.27 6.20 -31.68
C ALA A 365 6.82 7.35 -30.84
N ALA A 366 6.73 8.59 -31.32
CA ALA A 366 7.15 9.77 -30.56
C ALA A 366 6.32 9.94 -29.28
N GLU A 367 4.99 9.80 -29.36
CA GLU A 367 4.09 9.86 -28.21
C GLU A 367 4.40 8.76 -27.19
N ARG A 368 4.61 7.52 -27.65
CA ARG A 368 4.99 6.40 -26.78
C ARG A 368 6.28 6.66 -26.02
N HIS A 369 7.29 7.18 -26.72
CA HIS A 369 8.56 7.54 -26.09
C HIS A 369 8.38 8.60 -25.01
N ALA A 370 7.56 9.63 -25.27
CA ALA A 370 7.23 10.67 -24.30
C ALA A 370 6.48 10.12 -23.09
N PHE A 371 5.46 9.28 -23.28
CA PHE A 371 4.74 8.64 -22.18
C PHE A 371 5.64 7.77 -21.31
N CYS A 372 6.56 7.01 -21.91
CA CYS A 372 7.52 6.19 -21.17
C CYS A 372 8.50 7.08 -20.38
N ALA A 373 8.92 8.21 -20.94
CA ALA A 373 9.77 9.18 -20.23
C ALA A 373 9.03 9.82 -19.04
N ASP A 374 7.75 10.11 -19.19
CA ASP A 374 6.91 10.64 -18.11
C ASP A 374 6.70 9.59 -17.00
N ALA A 375 6.54 8.31 -17.35
CA ALA A 375 6.47 7.20 -16.38
C ALA A 375 7.75 7.09 -15.54
N ILE A 376 8.92 7.17 -16.18
CA ILE A 376 10.23 7.23 -15.51
C ILE A 376 10.29 8.44 -14.56
N GLN A 377 9.90 9.62 -15.04
CA GLN A 377 9.95 10.85 -14.24
C GLN A 377 9.06 10.76 -13.00
N LEU A 378 7.85 10.23 -13.12
CA LEU A 378 6.94 10.02 -11.99
C LEU A 378 7.50 9.03 -10.99
N ALA A 379 8.06 7.91 -11.46
CA ALA A 379 8.69 6.92 -10.59
C ALA A 379 9.90 7.49 -9.82
N GLU A 380 10.72 8.31 -10.45
CA GLU A 380 11.83 9.02 -9.79
C GLU A 380 11.32 10.02 -8.74
N ARG A 381 10.29 10.82 -9.06
CA ARG A 381 9.68 11.76 -8.10
C ARG A 381 9.11 11.04 -6.88
N ALA A 382 8.45 9.91 -7.11
CA ALA A 382 7.84 9.10 -6.05
C ALA A 382 8.85 8.27 -5.24
N ARG A 383 10.08 8.10 -5.74
CA ARG A 383 11.14 7.27 -5.13
C ARG A 383 11.37 7.57 -3.66
N HIS A 384 11.30 8.85 -3.30
CA HIS A 384 11.56 9.33 -1.94
C HIS A 384 10.36 9.23 -0.99
N ARG A 385 9.14 9.03 -1.51
CA ARG A 385 7.88 9.11 -0.74
C ARG A 385 6.99 7.87 -0.82
N ARG A 386 7.40 6.82 -1.55
CA ARG A 386 6.76 5.49 -1.68
C ARG A 386 5.56 5.26 -0.74
N PRO A 387 4.34 5.66 -1.15
CA PRO A 387 3.15 5.58 -0.31
C PRO A 387 2.67 4.12 -0.15
N LEU A 388 1.90 3.85 0.91
CA LEU A 388 1.35 2.52 1.22
C LEU A 388 0.58 1.87 0.06
N ALA A 389 -0.09 2.67 -0.77
CA ALA A 389 -0.90 2.23 -1.91
C ALA A 389 -0.26 2.60 -3.27
N ALA A 390 1.07 2.59 -3.37
CA ALA A 390 1.77 2.98 -4.61
C ALA A 390 1.79 1.93 -5.72
N ALA A 391 0.92 0.90 -5.69
CA ALA A 391 0.90 -0.17 -6.71
C ALA A 391 0.68 0.35 -8.14
N HIS A 392 0.12 1.55 -8.29
CA HIS A 392 0.01 2.26 -9.56
C HIS A 392 1.35 2.61 -10.21
N ILE A 393 2.43 2.79 -9.44
CA ILE A 393 3.76 3.11 -9.98
C ILE A 393 4.39 1.86 -10.64
N PRO A 394 4.48 0.70 -9.96
CA PRO A 394 4.86 -0.56 -10.61
C PRO A 394 4.07 -0.86 -11.88
N LEU A 395 2.74 -0.68 -11.85
CA LEU A 395 1.88 -0.92 -13.01
C LEU A 395 2.29 -0.02 -14.20
N CYS A 396 2.49 1.27 -13.95
CA CYS A 396 2.92 2.24 -14.96
C CYS A 396 4.32 1.93 -15.50
N LEU A 397 5.26 1.54 -14.63
CA LEU A 397 6.61 1.13 -15.03
C LEU A 397 6.61 -0.12 -15.90
N ILE A 398 5.79 -1.12 -15.55
CA ILE A 398 5.64 -2.36 -16.33
C ILE A 398 5.08 -2.03 -17.73
N ALA A 399 4.01 -1.24 -17.80
CA ALA A 399 3.44 -0.81 -19.08
C ALA A 399 4.47 -0.06 -19.94
N ALA A 400 5.22 0.88 -19.34
CA ALA A 400 6.27 1.60 -20.06
C ALA A 400 7.41 0.68 -20.52
N TRP A 401 7.83 -0.29 -19.70
CA TRP A 401 8.95 -1.19 -20.02
C TRP A 401 8.62 -2.19 -21.12
N LEU A 402 7.38 -2.68 -21.14
CA LEU A 402 6.88 -3.57 -22.19
C LEU A 402 6.76 -2.79 -23.53
N SER A 403 6.27 -1.55 -23.49
CA SER A 403 6.00 -0.73 -24.68
C SER A 403 7.22 0.00 -25.26
N SER A 404 8.21 0.33 -24.43
CA SER A 404 9.39 1.08 -24.88
C SER A 404 10.19 0.28 -25.91
N ARG A 405 10.63 0.96 -26.98
CA ARG A 405 11.52 0.39 -28.02
C ARG A 405 12.92 0.99 -28.02
N ASP A 406 13.19 1.93 -27.13
CA ASP A 406 14.48 2.58 -26.99
C ASP A 406 15.33 1.87 -25.92
N ALA A 407 16.56 1.50 -26.26
CA ALA A 407 17.40 0.68 -25.39
C ALA A 407 17.82 1.42 -24.11
N ALA A 408 18.07 2.72 -24.17
CA ALA A 408 18.45 3.52 -23.00
C ALA A 408 17.25 3.68 -22.05
N GLN A 409 16.07 3.96 -22.59
CA GLN A 409 14.83 4.06 -21.84
C GLN A 409 14.46 2.72 -21.20
N GLN A 410 14.61 1.60 -21.91
CA GLN A 410 14.40 0.26 -21.36
C GLN A 410 15.34 -0.03 -20.18
N ALA A 411 16.64 0.25 -20.31
CA ALA A 411 17.59 0.05 -19.23
C ALA A 411 17.24 0.88 -17.98
N GLN A 412 16.79 2.12 -18.17
CA GLN A 412 16.36 2.97 -17.05
C GLN A 412 15.09 2.44 -16.37
N LEU A 413 14.12 1.96 -17.16
CA LEU A 413 12.89 1.35 -16.63
C LEU A 413 13.20 0.09 -15.82
N GLU A 414 14.14 -0.75 -16.27
CA GLU A 414 14.58 -1.94 -15.54
C GLU A 414 15.23 -1.59 -14.19
N LEU A 415 16.10 -0.59 -14.16
CA LEU A 415 16.71 -0.11 -12.92
C LEU A 415 15.66 0.41 -11.93
N LEU A 416 14.65 1.13 -12.41
CA LEU A 416 13.56 1.58 -11.56
C LEU A 416 12.72 0.41 -11.08
N MET A 417 12.37 -0.54 -11.96
CA MET A 417 11.65 -1.75 -11.57
C MET A 417 12.38 -2.52 -10.47
N ASP A 418 13.70 -2.72 -10.57
CA ASP A 418 14.53 -3.33 -9.51
C ASP A 418 14.42 -2.59 -8.18
N GLU A 419 14.37 -1.26 -8.25
CA GLU A 419 14.25 -0.43 -7.08
C GLU A 419 12.90 -0.59 -6.38
N TYR A 420 11.83 -0.78 -7.16
CA TYR A 420 10.46 -0.95 -6.67
C TYR A 420 10.14 -2.41 -6.29
N GLU A 421 10.77 -3.40 -6.90
CA GLU A 421 10.54 -4.85 -6.67
C GLU A 421 10.60 -5.22 -5.19
N ARG A 422 11.56 -4.64 -4.45
CA ARG A 422 11.74 -4.85 -3.00
C ARG A 422 10.52 -4.55 -2.13
N ASN A 423 9.53 -3.82 -2.65
CA ASN A 423 8.31 -3.47 -1.91
C ASN A 423 7.02 -3.88 -2.64
N TYR A 424 7.09 -4.41 -3.87
CA TYR A 424 5.91 -4.71 -4.69
C TYR A 424 6.10 -6.03 -5.45
N HIS A 425 5.39 -7.07 -5.02
CA HIS A 425 5.43 -8.42 -5.60
C HIS A 425 4.99 -8.49 -7.08
N LEU A 426 4.26 -7.48 -7.56
CA LEU A 426 3.86 -7.38 -8.96
C LEU A 426 5.07 -7.41 -9.91
N ILE A 427 6.15 -6.68 -9.59
CA ILE A 427 7.35 -6.59 -10.45
C ILE A 427 8.09 -7.92 -10.49
N GLU A 428 8.23 -8.58 -9.34
CA GLU A 428 8.83 -9.91 -9.24
C GLU A 428 8.06 -10.93 -10.11
N THR A 429 6.72 -10.86 -10.09
CA THR A 429 5.88 -11.75 -10.91
C THR A 429 6.18 -11.57 -12.39
N VAL A 430 6.24 -10.32 -12.89
CA VAL A 430 6.58 -10.04 -14.30
C VAL A 430 7.98 -10.52 -14.68
N ARG A 431 8.92 -10.52 -13.74
CA ARG A 431 10.31 -10.93 -14.01
C ARG A 431 10.52 -12.43 -13.97
N GLY A 432 9.96 -13.13 -12.97
CA GLY A 432 10.01 -14.60 -12.91
C GLY A 432 9.41 -15.23 -14.17
N ALA A 433 8.38 -14.58 -14.69
CA ALA A 433 7.68 -14.89 -15.91
C ALA A 433 8.54 -14.72 -17.20
N THR A 434 9.42 -13.71 -17.26
CA THR A 434 10.31 -13.46 -18.42
C THR A 434 11.58 -14.33 -18.38
N GLN A 435 12.08 -14.64 -17.19
CA GLN A 435 13.36 -15.34 -17.00
C GLN A 435 13.22 -16.87 -16.94
N GLY A 436 12.10 -17.39 -16.41
CA GLY A 436 11.93 -18.83 -16.14
C GLY A 436 11.57 -19.70 -17.34
N GLU A 437 11.03 -19.12 -18.42
CA GLU A 437 10.51 -19.89 -19.57
C GLU A 437 11.29 -19.71 -20.87
N GLY A 438 12.37 -18.91 -20.89
CA GLY A 438 13.14 -18.64 -22.11
C GLY A 438 12.34 -17.91 -23.21
N ARG A 439 11.19 -17.32 -22.88
CA ARG A 439 10.20 -16.77 -23.83
C ARG A 439 10.34 -15.26 -24.08
N GLY A 440 11.41 -14.60 -23.63
CA GLY A 440 11.60 -13.15 -23.80
C GLY A 440 10.50 -12.32 -23.12
N LYS A 441 10.39 -11.02 -23.45
CA LYS A 441 9.35 -10.12 -22.90
C LYS A 441 7.94 -10.68 -23.10
N GLU A 442 7.67 -11.30 -24.24
CA GLU A 442 6.40 -11.92 -24.65
C GLU A 442 5.97 -13.09 -23.75
N GLY A 443 6.93 -13.79 -23.13
CA GLY A 443 6.68 -14.90 -22.22
C GLY A 443 6.11 -14.53 -20.86
N ALA A 444 6.52 -13.37 -20.33
CA ALA A 444 6.13 -12.97 -18.98
C ALA A 444 4.62 -12.77 -18.81
N ILE A 445 3.97 -12.42 -19.91
CA ILE A 445 2.56 -12.04 -19.95
C ILE A 445 1.65 -13.22 -19.60
N ARG A 446 2.06 -14.44 -19.95
CA ARG A 446 1.32 -15.67 -19.65
C ARG A 446 1.27 -15.99 -18.16
N THR A 447 2.14 -15.38 -17.36
CA THR A 447 2.31 -15.63 -15.93
C THR A 447 1.82 -14.48 -15.04
N PHE A 448 1.24 -13.41 -15.63
CA PHE A 448 0.46 -12.38 -14.90
C PHE A 448 -0.81 -12.92 -14.24
N ALA A 449 -1.01 -14.24 -14.21
CA ALA A 449 -1.98 -14.93 -13.39
C ALA A 449 -1.65 -14.82 -11.88
N CYS A 450 -1.52 -13.59 -11.37
CA CYS A 450 -1.68 -13.28 -9.95
C CYS A 450 -3.12 -13.59 -9.45
N PHE A 451 -4.00 -14.08 -10.32
CA PHE A 451 -5.28 -14.67 -9.98
C PHE A 451 -5.28 -16.15 -10.43
N PRO A 452 -5.42 -17.11 -9.50
CA PRO A 452 -5.39 -18.52 -9.85
C PRO A 452 -6.49 -18.85 -10.85
N MET A 453 -6.09 -19.29 -12.04
CA MET A 453 -6.95 -20.01 -12.97
C MET A 453 -7.41 -21.29 -12.25
N GLN A 454 -8.58 -21.26 -11.63
CA GLN A 454 -9.31 -22.51 -11.45
C GLN A 454 -9.80 -22.91 -12.84
N THR A 455 -9.09 -23.81 -13.51
CA THR A 455 -9.74 -24.69 -14.47
C THR A 455 -10.67 -25.60 -13.66
N PRO A 456 -12.01 -25.46 -13.78
CA PRO A 456 -12.91 -26.37 -13.10
C PRO A 456 -12.87 -27.70 -13.86
N GLY A 457 -12.35 -28.75 -13.22
CA GLY A 457 -12.61 -30.14 -13.60
C GLY A 457 -11.95 -30.61 -14.90
N GLY A 458 -11.18 -31.70 -14.81
CA GLY A 458 -10.55 -32.31 -15.97
C GLY A 458 -11.55 -32.87 -16.99
N GLN A 459 -11.10 -32.91 -18.25
CA GLN A 459 -11.34 -34.02 -19.17
C GLN A 459 -10.30 -33.97 -20.28
N ASN A 460 -9.49 -35.02 -20.34
CA ASN A 460 -8.57 -35.29 -21.44
C ASN A 460 -9.38 -35.60 -22.70
N GLY A 461 -9.22 -34.80 -23.75
CA GLY A 461 -9.69 -35.09 -25.10
C GLY A 461 -8.88 -34.31 -26.13
N PRO A 462 -8.47 -34.92 -27.26
CA PRO A 462 -7.60 -34.27 -28.22
C PRO A 462 -8.43 -33.38 -29.15
N ALA A 463 -8.39 -32.07 -28.96
CA ALA A 463 -8.91 -31.10 -29.92
C ALA A 463 -7.74 -30.55 -30.76
N GLY A 464 -7.89 -30.58 -32.09
CA GLY A 464 -6.88 -30.16 -33.08
C GLY A 464 -6.51 -28.67 -33.03
N PRO A 465 -5.71 -28.17 -33.99
CA PRO A 465 -5.01 -26.89 -33.90
C PRO A 465 -5.97 -25.70 -34.13
N ARG A 466 -6.83 -25.43 -33.15
CA ARG A 466 -7.41 -24.11 -32.95
C ARG A 466 -6.43 -23.35 -32.07
N ALA A 467 -5.81 -22.32 -32.63
CA ALA A 467 -5.01 -21.37 -31.87
C ALA A 467 -5.86 -20.86 -30.69
N GLY A 468 -5.50 -21.29 -29.48
CA GLY A 468 -6.22 -20.92 -28.27
C GLY A 468 -6.03 -19.43 -27.94
N PRO A 469 -6.74 -18.91 -26.92
CA PRO A 469 -6.56 -17.56 -26.40
C PRO A 469 -5.09 -17.21 -26.07
N GLU A 470 -4.24 -18.21 -25.92
CA GLU A 470 -2.78 -18.15 -25.72
C GLU A 470 -1.98 -17.57 -26.91
N ALA A 471 -2.50 -17.68 -28.14
CA ALA A 471 -1.92 -17.03 -29.33
C ALA A 471 -2.32 -15.54 -29.40
N TYR A 472 -3.55 -15.21 -28.98
CA TYR A 472 -4.05 -13.84 -28.93
C TYR A 472 -3.44 -13.03 -27.76
N CYS A 473 -3.14 -13.67 -26.63
CA CYS A 473 -2.39 -13.04 -25.53
C CYS A 473 -0.93 -12.71 -25.90
N ALA A 474 -0.34 -13.37 -26.92
CA ALA A 474 0.99 -13.03 -27.43
C ALA A 474 0.93 -11.78 -28.33
N ASP A 475 -0.12 -11.64 -29.15
CA ASP A 475 -0.39 -10.41 -29.91
C ASP A 475 -0.68 -9.20 -29.00
N TYR A 476 -1.30 -9.47 -27.85
CA TYR A 476 -1.73 -8.52 -26.83
C TYR A 476 -0.60 -7.81 -26.06
N CYS A 477 0.64 -8.30 -26.06
CA CYS A 477 1.73 -7.64 -25.34
C CYS A 477 2.90 -7.22 -26.24
N THR A 478 2.54 -6.99 -27.51
CA THR A 478 3.06 -5.86 -28.28
C THR A 478 2.20 -4.59 -28.07
N ILE A 479 1.13 -4.69 -27.29
CA ILE A 479 0.13 -3.66 -26.94
C ILE A 479 0.21 -3.25 -25.44
N LEU A 480 0.90 -4.03 -24.61
CA LEU A 480 1.54 -3.55 -23.39
C LEU A 480 3.02 -3.54 -23.66
#